data_AF-A0A3B6VM69-F1
#
_entry.id   AF-A0A3B6VM69-F1
#
_cell.length_a   1.000
_cell.length_b   1.000
_cell.length_c   1.000
_cell.angle_alpha   90.00
_cell.angle_beta   90.00
_cell.angle_gamma   90.00
#
_symmetry.space_group_name_H-M   'P 1'
#
loop_
_entity.id
_entity.type
_entity.pdbx_description
1 polymer ?
#
loop_
_entity_poly.entity_id
_entity_poly.type
_entity_poly.pdbx_seq_one_letter_code
_entity_poly.pdbx_strand_id
1 'polypeptide(L)'
;MEYKQIVNEDYIAKEENPIKQSDIYKLAEEFAKSSDNKKSENNYAMLIVDAQRDFIDTEKGALPVRGAKQDISRITKFIFENINSISAIYTTIDTHRYDAIFHPCLWKDKEGNDVKPFTEITIEKIENKEVIPVFEDIQIDYVRTLKSQGSQNLIVWPYHCIYATDGWLIEKQLSNMLLFYERAKNTTVNRIVKGTDKFSEMYGAIKQEVVSKYTSNNSHTWIYTMKDYDKIYICGEAKDYCVYETVKQLCEEYDSSVRSKLYVMMNCCSSIGDEIKCNLKYKELSKKYGINLIEI
;
A
#
# COMPACT_ATOMS: atom_id res chain seq x y z
N MET A 1 -6.49 -8.60 -28.15
CA MET A 1 -6.56 -9.31 -26.85
C MET A 1 -7.59 -8.63 -25.98
N GLU A 2 -8.35 -9.36 -25.17
CA GLU A 2 -9.41 -8.78 -24.34
C GLU A 2 -9.04 -8.79 -22.85
N TYR A 3 -9.28 -7.69 -22.14
CA TYR A 3 -9.01 -7.51 -20.71
C TYR A 3 -9.59 -8.65 -19.84
N LYS A 4 -10.83 -9.07 -20.12
CA LYS A 4 -11.54 -10.11 -19.35
C LYS A 4 -10.90 -11.50 -19.39
N GLN A 5 -9.93 -11.72 -20.29
CA GLN A 5 -9.17 -12.98 -20.35
C GLN A 5 -8.10 -13.05 -19.25
N ILE A 6 -7.65 -11.89 -18.75
CA ILE A 6 -6.59 -11.74 -17.75
C ILE A 6 -7.22 -11.50 -16.37
N VAL A 7 -8.29 -10.71 -16.32
CA VAL A 7 -8.98 -10.31 -15.08
C VAL A 7 -10.45 -10.65 -15.15
N ASN A 8 -10.94 -11.34 -14.13
CA ASN A 8 -12.38 -11.54 -13.92
C ASN A 8 -12.88 -10.63 -12.79
N GLU A 9 -13.59 -9.55 -13.15
CA GLU A 9 -14.05 -8.54 -12.18
C GLU A 9 -15.02 -9.07 -11.12
N ASP A 10 -15.76 -10.13 -11.42
CA ASP A 10 -16.67 -10.76 -10.47
C ASP A 10 -15.89 -11.42 -9.31
N TYR A 11 -14.64 -11.81 -9.58
CA TYR A 11 -13.73 -12.46 -8.64
C TYR A 11 -12.69 -11.51 -8.02
N ILE A 12 -12.77 -10.20 -8.29
CA ILE A 12 -12.04 -9.22 -7.47
C ILE A 12 -12.61 -9.25 -6.05
N ALA A 13 -11.71 -9.22 -5.06
CA ALA A 13 -12.03 -9.29 -3.63
C ALA A 13 -12.65 -10.63 -3.21
N LYS A 14 -12.29 -11.71 -3.90
CA LYS A 14 -12.73 -13.07 -3.59
C LYS A 14 -11.55 -13.98 -3.26
N GLU A 15 -11.83 -15.01 -2.48
CA GLU A 15 -10.87 -16.05 -2.18
C GLU A 15 -10.55 -16.91 -3.40
N GLU A 16 -11.49 -17.12 -4.31
CA GLU A 16 -11.24 -17.93 -5.49
C GLU A 16 -10.59 -17.10 -6.60
N ASN A 17 -9.61 -17.68 -7.30
CA ASN A 17 -9.14 -17.17 -8.59
C ASN A 17 -9.51 -18.20 -9.67
N PRO A 18 -10.47 -17.91 -10.55
CA PRO A 18 -10.93 -18.88 -11.54
C PRO A 18 -9.94 -19.03 -12.72
N ILE A 19 -8.94 -18.15 -12.82
CA ILE A 19 -7.99 -18.11 -13.92
C ILE A 19 -6.71 -18.84 -13.53
N LYS A 20 -6.29 -19.80 -14.35
CA LYS A 20 -5.05 -20.55 -14.13
C LYS A 20 -3.85 -19.71 -14.56
N GLN A 21 -2.78 -19.78 -13.79
CA GLN A 21 -1.52 -19.09 -14.11
C GLN A 21 -0.92 -19.52 -15.46
N SER A 22 -1.11 -20.79 -15.85
CA SER A 22 -0.68 -21.26 -17.18
C SER A 22 -1.39 -20.54 -18.33
N ASP A 23 -2.62 -20.09 -18.12
CA ASP A 23 -3.41 -19.42 -19.14
C ASP A 23 -2.99 -17.94 -19.23
N ILE A 24 -2.73 -17.29 -18.09
CA ILE A 24 -2.11 -15.96 -18.04
C ILE A 24 -0.77 -15.94 -18.78
N TYR A 25 0.09 -16.94 -18.54
CA TYR A 25 1.38 -17.06 -19.22
C TYR A 25 1.23 -17.15 -20.75
N LYS A 26 0.32 -18.00 -21.23
CA LYS A 26 0.07 -18.16 -22.69
C LYS A 26 -0.44 -16.86 -23.31
N LEU A 27 -1.38 -16.18 -22.66
CA LEU A 27 -1.89 -14.89 -23.12
C LEU A 27 -0.75 -13.86 -23.20
N ALA A 28 0.13 -13.80 -22.20
CA ALA A 28 1.25 -12.89 -22.21
C ALA A 28 2.26 -13.19 -23.33
N GLU A 29 2.51 -14.47 -23.63
CA GLU A 29 3.32 -14.91 -24.76
C GLU A 29 2.74 -14.50 -26.11
N GLU A 30 1.42 -14.62 -26.26
CA GLU A 30 0.70 -14.18 -27.46
C GLU A 30 0.75 -12.67 -27.60
N PHE A 31 0.56 -11.92 -26.51
CA PHE A 31 0.69 -10.46 -26.50
C PHE A 31 2.10 -10.04 -26.92
N ALA A 32 3.12 -10.64 -26.32
CA ALA A 32 4.52 -10.29 -26.57
C ALA A 32 4.91 -10.40 -28.05
N LYS A 33 4.30 -11.34 -28.78
CA LYS A 33 4.54 -11.60 -30.22
C LYS A 33 3.59 -10.83 -31.15
N SER A 34 2.56 -10.18 -30.61
CA SER A 34 1.54 -9.51 -31.41
C SER A 34 2.01 -8.12 -31.86
N SER A 35 1.34 -7.59 -32.89
CA SER A 35 1.53 -6.19 -33.31
C SER A 35 1.09 -5.17 -32.26
N ASP A 36 0.35 -5.59 -31.23
CA ASP A 36 -0.14 -4.71 -30.16
C ASP A 36 0.97 -4.38 -29.15
N ASN A 37 2.00 -5.23 -29.01
CA ASN A 37 3.16 -4.97 -28.16
C ASN A 37 4.15 -4.02 -28.85
N LYS A 38 3.78 -2.75 -28.93
CA LYS A 38 4.64 -1.70 -29.50
C LYS A 38 5.43 -1.03 -28.39
N LYS A 39 6.70 -0.73 -28.68
CA LYS A 39 7.48 0.13 -27.80
C LYS A 39 6.88 1.54 -27.82
N SER A 40 6.41 2.01 -26.68
CA SER A 40 6.00 3.41 -26.52
C SER A 40 7.22 4.29 -26.31
N GLU A 41 7.13 5.56 -26.71
CA GLU A 41 8.09 6.59 -26.30
C GLU A 41 7.83 7.05 -24.86
N ASN A 42 6.62 6.82 -24.34
CA ASN A 42 6.27 7.14 -22.96
C ASN A 42 7.04 6.24 -21.99
N ASN A 43 7.60 6.84 -20.94
CA ASN A 43 8.31 6.13 -19.89
C ASN A 43 7.61 6.32 -18.53
N TYR A 44 6.52 5.57 -18.30
CA TYR A 44 5.73 5.68 -17.05
C TYR A 44 6.12 4.63 -16.03
N ALA A 45 6.01 4.97 -14.75
CA ALA A 45 6.01 4.01 -13.65
C ALA A 45 4.68 4.03 -12.90
N MET A 46 4.35 2.90 -12.29
CA MET A 46 3.27 2.78 -11.32
C MET A 46 3.80 2.35 -9.96
N LEU A 47 3.26 2.93 -8.89
CA LEU A 47 3.44 2.50 -7.51
C LEU A 47 2.07 2.13 -6.94
N ILE A 48 1.87 0.84 -6.71
CA ILE A 48 0.63 0.25 -6.20
C ILE A 48 0.85 -0.11 -4.73
N VAL A 49 0.33 0.72 -3.83
CA VAL A 49 0.52 0.60 -2.39
C VAL A 49 -0.42 -0.47 -1.83
N ASP A 50 0.14 -1.51 -1.21
CA ASP A 50 -0.54 -2.48 -0.35
C ASP A 50 -1.88 -3.01 -0.89
N ALA A 51 -1.93 -3.36 -2.18
CA ALA A 51 -3.10 -3.98 -2.80
C ALA A 51 -3.23 -5.47 -2.40
N GLN A 52 -3.23 -5.73 -1.09
CA GLN A 52 -3.25 -7.05 -0.48
C GLN A 52 -4.66 -7.49 -0.10
N ARG A 53 -4.82 -8.80 0.03
CA ARG A 53 -6.12 -9.42 0.28
C ARG A 53 -6.76 -8.98 1.58
N ASP A 54 -6.00 -8.77 2.65
CA ASP A 54 -6.57 -8.30 3.91
C ASP A 54 -7.24 -6.93 3.80
N PHE A 55 -6.78 -6.09 2.87
CA PHE A 55 -7.36 -4.77 2.61
C PHE A 55 -8.47 -4.78 1.57
N ILE A 56 -8.63 -5.85 0.78
CA ILE A 56 -9.52 -5.84 -0.38
C ILE A 56 -10.66 -6.85 -0.24
N ASP A 57 -10.40 -8.05 0.29
CA ASP A 57 -11.38 -9.12 0.42
C ASP A 57 -12.43 -8.77 1.48
N THR A 58 -13.64 -8.43 1.05
CA THR A 58 -14.72 -7.97 1.94
C THR A 58 -15.32 -9.07 2.81
N GLU A 59 -15.04 -10.34 2.51
CA GLU A 59 -15.61 -11.48 3.25
C GLU A 59 -14.60 -12.10 4.21
N LYS A 60 -13.35 -12.23 3.79
CA LYS A 60 -12.28 -12.90 4.56
C LYS A 60 -11.11 -12.02 4.96
N GLY A 61 -10.95 -10.85 4.35
CA GLY A 61 -9.87 -9.93 4.70
C GLY A 61 -9.98 -9.47 6.15
N ALA A 62 -8.85 -9.36 6.84
CA ALA A 62 -8.82 -8.94 8.23
C ALA A 62 -9.13 -7.45 8.43
N LEU A 63 -8.88 -6.61 7.41
CA LEU A 63 -9.05 -5.16 7.47
C LEU A 63 -9.54 -4.58 6.13
N PRO A 64 -10.72 -5.02 5.62
CA PRO A 64 -11.15 -4.66 4.28
C PRO A 64 -11.51 -3.17 4.19
N VAL A 65 -10.95 -2.50 3.18
CA VAL A 65 -11.21 -1.10 2.86
C VAL A 65 -12.42 -1.01 1.95
N ARG A 66 -13.43 -0.24 2.38
CA ARG A 66 -14.66 -0.05 1.60
C ARG A 66 -14.36 0.71 0.31
N GLY A 67 -14.59 0.05 -0.83
CA GLY A 67 -14.37 0.63 -2.17
C GLY A 67 -13.16 0.03 -2.91
N ALA A 68 -12.28 -0.67 -2.19
CA ALA A 68 -11.05 -1.22 -2.76
C ALA A 68 -11.28 -2.21 -3.91
N LYS A 69 -12.42 -2.94 -3.92
CA LYS A 69 -12.81 -3.77 -5.07
C LYS A 69 -12.89 -2.94 -6.37
N GLN A 70 -13.50 -1.77 -6.31
CA GLN A 70 -13.64 -0.88 -7.47
C GLN A 70 -12.30 -0.23 -7.82
N ASP A 71 -11.46 0.06 -6.83
CA ASP A 71 -10.11 0.57 -7.05
C ASP A 71 -9.26 -0.45 -7.82
N ILE A 72 -9.28 -1.72 -7.42
CA ILE A 72 -8.57 -2.79 -8.14
C ILE A 72 -9.05 -2.92 -9.58
N SER A 73 -10.37 -2.86 -9.83
CA SER A 73 -10.91 -2.90 -11.20
C SER A 73 -10.35 -1.76 -12.08
N ARG A 74 -10.23 -0.53 -11.53
CA ARG A 74 -9.66 0.61 -12.26
C ARG A 74 -8.15 0.49 -12.44
N ILE A 75 -7.43 0.03 -11.42
CA ILE A 75 -5.99 -0.19 -11.48
C ILE A 75 -5.65 -1.22 -12.57
N THR A 76 -6.32 -2.37 -12.59
CA THR A 76 -6.04 -3.41 -13.59
C THR A 76 -6.41 -2.98 -15.00
N LYS A 77 -7.51 -2.24 -15.18
CA LYS A 77 -7.87 -1.62 -16.48
C LYS A 77 -6.80 -0.62 -16.93
N PHE A 78 -6.36 0.27 -16.04
CA PHE A 78 -5.33 1.24 -16.35
C PHE A 78 -4.03 0.56 -16.79
N ILE A 79 -3.60 -0.49 -16.09
CA ILE A 79 -2.42 -1.28 -16.49
C ILE A 79 -2.61 -1.87 -17.89
N PHE A 80 -3.76 -2.51 -18.15
CA PHE A 80 -4.04 -3.13 -19.44
C PHE A 80 -4.03 -2.12 -20.59
N GLU A 81 -4.71 -0.98 -20.43
CA GLU A 81 -4.83 0.06 -21.45
C GLU A 81 -3.51 0.78 -21.71
N ASN A 82 -2.64 0.87 -20.68
CA ASN A 82 -1.37 1.60 -20.75
C ASN A 82 -0.14 0.68 -20.78
N ILE A 83 -0.32 -0.62 -21.04
CA ILE A 83 0.73 -1.64 -20.90
C ILE A 83 2.01 -1.32 -21.69
N ASN A 84 1.86 -0.65 -22.84
CA ASN A 84 3.00 -0.27 -23.67
C ASN A 84 3.74 0.97 -23.19
N SER A 85 3.07 1.83 -22.42
CA SER A 85 3.65 3.06 -21.86
C SER A 85 4.21 2.85 -20.44
N ILE A 86 3.75 1.82 -19.73
CA ILE A 86 4.25 1.47 -18.40
C ILE A 86 5.56 0.69 -18.54
N SER A 87 6.64 1.33 -18.11
CA SER A 87 8.01 0.79 -18.16
C SER A 87 8.41 0.09 -16.87
N ALA A 88 7.78 0.41 -15.74
CA ALA A 88 7.95 -0.33 -14.49
C ALA A 88 6.69 -0.26 -13.61
N ILE A 89 6.49 -1.32 -12.83
CA ILE A 89 5.50 -1.36 -11.77
C ILE A 89 6.24 -1.72 -10.48
N TYR A 90 5.92 -0.97 -9.43
CA TYR A 90 6.32 -1.18 -8.05
C TYR A 90 5.06 -1.47 -7.26
N THR A 91 5.15 -2.43 -6.34
CA THR A 91 4.05 -2.71 -5.42
C THR A 91 4.60 -2.94 -4.03
N THR A 92 4.00 -2.28 -3.04
CA THR A 92 4.38 -2.45 -1.64
C THR A 92 3.53 -3.56 -1.02
N ILE A 93 4.11 -4.23 -0.02
CA ILE A 93 3.52 -5.36 0.65
C ILE A 93 3.74 -5.17 2.15
N ASP A 94 2.70 -4.76 2.86
CA ASP A 94 2.68 -4.82 4.31
C ASP A 94 2.95 -6.26 4.77
N THR A 95 3.89 -6.40 5.68
CA THR A 95 4.40 -7.70 6.08
C THR A 95 4.64 -7.71 7.58
N HIS A 96 3.68 -8.29 8.31
CA HIS A 96 3.66 -8.19 9.76
C HIS A 96 3.81 -9.54 10.44
N ARG A 97 4.07 -9.45 11.75
CA ARG A 97 3.99 -10.55 12.71
C ARG A 97 2.91 -10.23 13.74
N TYR A 98 2.44 -11.24 14.47
CA TYR A 98 1.43 -11.03 15.51
C TYR A 98 1.87 -10.02 16.57
N ASP A 99 3.16 -9.96 16.87
CA ASP A 99 3.72 -9.12 17.92
C ASP A 99 4.17 -7.74 17.45
N ALA A 100 3.61 -7.21 16.35
CA ALA A 100 3.86 -5.83 15.94
C ALA A 100 3.24 -4.81 16.92
N ILE A 101 3.82 -3.62 17.04
CA ILE A 101 3.41 -2.58 18.01
C ILE A 101 1.98 -2.10 17.80
N PHE A 102 1.43 -2.22 16.60
CA PHE A 102 0.05 -1.86 16.28
C PHE A 102 -0.91 -3.05 16.41
N HIS A 103 -0.50 -4.18 17.00
CA HIS A 103 -1.36 -5.36 17.17
C HIS A 103 -1.79 -5.61 18.64
N PRO A 104 -2.95 -6.27 18.85
CA PRO A 104 -3.56 -6.43 20.17
C PRO A 104 -2.64 -7.00 21.25
N CYS A 105 -1.85 -8.04 20.95
CA CYS A 105 -1.09 -8.74 21.98
C CYS A 105 0.04 -7.91 22.61
N LEU A 106 0.39 -6.75 22.04
CA LEU A 106 1.39 -5.84 22.61
C LEU A 106 0.79 -4.79 23.57
N TRP A 107 -0.53 -4.78 23.77
CA TRP A 107 -1.19 -3.84 24.67
C TRP A 107 -2.22 -4.58 25.51
N LYS A 108 -2.22 -4.33 26.82
CA LYS A 108 -3.23 -4.87 27.74
C LYS A 108 -4.21 -3.81 28.18
N ASP A 109 -5.45 -4.18 28.43
CA ASP A 109 -6.40 -3.34 29.15
C ASP A 109 -6.22 -3.47 30.67
N LYS A 110 -6.99 -2.69 31.43
CA LYS A 110 -6.99 -2.72 32.91
C LYS A 110 -7.31 -4.09 33.54
N GLU A 111 -7.92 -5.00 32.77
CA GLU A 111 -8.30 -6.36 33.21
C GLU A 111 -7.22 -7.39 32.82
N GLY A 112 -6.18 -6.97 32.11
CA GLY A 112 -5.09 -7.83 31.63
C GLY A 112 -5.38 -8.53 30.30
N ASN A 113 -6.48 -8.20 29.62
CA ASN A 113 -6.82 -8.74 28.30
C ASN A 113 -6.11 -7.95 27.19
N ASP A 114 -5.96 -8.53 26.00
CA ASP A 114 -5.45 -7.81 24.83
C ASP A 114 -6.38 -6.64 24.45
N VAL A 115 -5.78 -5.48 24.16
CA VAL A 115 -6.53 -4.30 23.69
C VAL A 115 -7.23 -4.62 22.37
N LYS A 116 -8.50 -4.23 22.25
CA LYS A 116 -9.31 -4.50 21.07
C LYS A 116 -8.81 -3.70 19.85
N PRO A 117 -8.95 -4.24 18.63
CA PRO A 117 -8.76 -3.48 17.41
C PRO A 117 -9.54 -2.17 17.37
N PHE A 118 -9.03 -1.23 16.58
CA PHE A 118 -9.48 0.15 16.42
C PHE A 118 -9.37 1.01 17.69
N THR A 119 -8.58 0.56 18.67
CA THR A 119 -8.27 1.37 19.86
C THR A 119 -7.11 2.31 19.56
N GLU A 120 -7.35 3.61 19.67
CA GLU A 120 -6.29 4.61 19.66
C GLU A 120 -5.49 4.55 20.96
N ILE A 121 -4.16 4.51 20.86
CA ILE A 121 -3.23 4.53 21.99
C ILE A 121 -2.64 5.93 22.12
N THR A 122 -2.79 6.51 23.32
CA THR A 122 -2.23 7.82 23.66
C THR A 122 -1.46 7.73 24.98
N ILE A 123 -0.59 8.72 25.23
CA ILE A 123 0.17 8.76 26.48
C ILE A 123 -0.75 8.89 27.70
N GLU A 124 -1.86 9.60 27.56
CA GLU A 124 -2.86 9.80 28.62
C GLU A 124 -3.53 8.48 29.00
N LYS A 125 -3.87 7.62 28.02
CA LYS A 125 -4.43 6.29 28.29
C LYS A 125 -3.44 5.38 29.04
N ILE A 126 -2.15 5.53 28.77
CA ILE A 126 -1.11 4.79 29.48
C ILE A 126 -0.96 5.30 30.92
N GLU A 127 -0.88 6.62 31.10
CA GLU A 127 -0.77 7.26 32.42
C GLU A 127 -1.98 6.96 33.31
N ASN A 128 -3.18 6.90 32.73
CA ASN A 128 -4.42 6.52 33.42
C ASN A 128 -4.58 5.01 33.62
N LYS A 129 -3.63 4.18 33.14
CA LYS A 129 -3.70 2.71 33.19
C LYS A 129 -4.93 2.11 32.49
N GLU A 130 -5.48 2.83 31.51
CA GLU A 130 -6.51 2.31 30.62
C GLU A 130 -5.90 1.33 29.61
N VAL A 131 -4.66 1.62 29.20
CA VAL A 131 -3.82 0.77 28.35
C VAL A 131 -2.49 0.54 29.03
N ILE A 132 -2.06 -0.72 29.11
CA ILE A 132 -0.84 -1.14 29.76
C ILE A 132 0.08 -1.74 28.67
N PRO A 133 1.24 -1.13 28.39
CA PRO A 133 2.21 -1.68 27.43
C PRO A 133 2.83 -3.00 27.93
N VAL A 134 3.08 -3.94 27.02
CA VAL A 134 3.77 -5.21 27.33
C VAL A 134 5.30 -5.01 27.42
N PHE A 135 5.84 -4.10 26.61
CA PHE A 135 7.23 -3.65 26.60
C PHE A 135 7.28 -2.18 27.02
N GLU A 136 7.07 -1.94 28.31
CA GLU A 136 6.75 -0.63 28.89
C GLU A 136 7.61 0.54 28.37
N ASP A 137 8.92 0.50 28.61
CA ASP A 137 9.81 1.60 28.20
C ASP A 137 9.77 1.87 26.69
N ILE A 138 9.84 0.83 25.87
CA ILE A 138 9.91 0.93 24.40
C ILE A 138 8.61 1.53 23.85
N GLN A 139 7.48 1.04 24.32
CA GLN A 139 6.17 1.46 23.83
C GLN A 139 5.78 2.85 24.32
N ILE A 140 6.12 3.20 25.56
CA ILE A 140 5.91 4.56 26.08
C ILE A 140 6.76 5.57 25.30
N ASP A 141 8.04 5.25 25.05
CA ASP A 141 8.92 6.11 24.27
C ASP A 141 8.37 6.30 22.85
N TYR A 142 7.93 5.23 22.19
CA TYR A 142 7.29 5.29 20.88
C TYR A 142 6.08 6.23 20.84
N VAL A 143 5.13 6.07 21.76
CA VAL A 143 3.92 6.91 21.82
C VAL A 143 4.26 8.36 22.14
N ARG A 144 5.24 8.62 23.00
CA ARG A 144 5.74 9.98 23.25
C ARG A 144 6.38 10.59 22.02
N THR A 145 7.16 9.82 21.26
CA THR A 145 7.79 10.30 20.02
C THR A 145 6.73 10.68 18.99
N LEU A 146 5.73 9.83 18.75
CA LEU A 146 4.59 10.15 17.87
C LEU A 146 3.94 11.49 18.23
N LYS A 147 3.65 11.70 19.53
CA LYS A 147 3.06 12.95 20.01
C LYS A 147 3.98 14.15 19.81
N SER A 148 5.28 14.00 20.11
CA SER A 148 6.26 15.09 20.02
C SER A 148 6.50 15.59 18.59
N GLN A 149 6.39 14.70 17.60
CA GLN A 149 6.56 15.04 16.18
C GLN A 149 5.24 15.46 15.50
N GLY A 150 4.12 15.44 16.23
CA GLY A 150 2.80 15.74 15.69
C GLY A 150 2.28 14.69 14.69
N SER A 151 2.76 13.45 14.79
CA SER A 151 2.21 12.32 14.03
C SER A 151 0.80 11.97 14.50
N GLN A 152 0.11 11.15 13.72
CA GLN A 152 -1.12 10.52 14.17
C GLN A 152 -0.82 9.60 15.36
N ASN A 153 -1.79 9.48 16.28
CA ASN A 153 -1.69 8.51 17.36
C ASN A 153 -1.67 7.08 16.80
N LEU A 154 -1.06 6.17 17.54
CA LEU A 154 -1.05 4.75 17.18
C LEU A 154 -2.47 4.19 17.27
N ILE A 155 -2.88 3.45 16.25
CA ILE A 155 -4.12 2.66 16.26
C ILE A 155 -3.74 1.20 16.40
N VAL A 156 -4.41 0.48 17.31
CA VAL A 156 -4.33 -0.99 17.36
C VAL A 156 -5.20 -1.53 16.23
N TRP A 157 -4.62 -2.23 15.27
CA TRP A 157 -5.33 -2.85 14.14
C TRP A 157 -5.69 -4.31 14.44
N PRO A 158 -6.68 -4.90 13.73
CA PRO A 158 -6.81 -6.36 13.67
C PRO A 158 -5.50 -6.99 13.20
N TYR A 159 -5.27 -8.25 13.51
CA TYR A 159 -4.14 -8.97 12.93
C TYR A 159 -4.31 -9.06 11.42
N HIS A 160 -3.47 -8.36 10.67
CA HIS A 160 -3.57 -8.24 9.23
C HIS A 160 -2.18 -8.38 8.59
N CYS A 161 -2.17 -8.69 7.30
CA CYS A 161 -0.97 -8.84 6.46
C CYS A 161 0.12 -9.70 7.11
N ILE A 162 -0.30 -10.73 7.86
CA ILE A 162 0.60 -11.62 8.59
C ILE A 162 1.41 -12.42 7.57
N TYR A 163 2.73 -12.33 7.67
CA TYR A 163 3.64 -12.94 6.68
C TYR A 163 3.31 -14.41 6.42
N ALA A 164 3.29 -14.77 5.12
CA ALA A 164 2.98 -16.13 4.63
C ALA A 164 1.56 -16.64 4.96
N THR A 165 0.62 -15.74 5.27
CA THR A 165 -0.82 -16.06 5.31
C THR A 165 -1.51 -15.64 4.02
N ASP A 166 -2.77 -16.03 3.88
CA ASP A 166 -3.59 -15.74 2.71
C ASP A 166 -3.91 -14.24 2.56
N GLY A 167 -4.14 -13.54 3.67
CA GLY A 167 -4.40 -12.10 3.72
C GLY A 167 -3.20 -11.24 3.30
N TRP A 168 -1.98 -11.77 3.46
CA TRP A 168 -0.72 -11.13 3.04
C TRP A 168 -0.51 -11.12 1.53
N LEU A 169 -1.19 -11.99 0.78
CA LEU A 169 -1.03 -12.05 -0.69
C LEU A 169 -1.60 -10.79 -1.36
N ILE A 170 -1.00 -10.38 -2.48
CA ILE A 170 -1.60 -9.39 -3.40
C ILE A 170 -2.95 -9.94 -3.88
N GLU A 171 -3.92 -9.06 -4.10
CA GLU A 171 -5.23 -9.39 -4.67
C GLU A 171 -5.08 -10.23 -5.95
N LYS A 172 -5.90 -11.26 -6.08
CA LYS A 172 -5.70 -12.35 -7.03
C LYS A 172 -5.84 -11.92 -8.49
N GLN A 173 -6.79 -11.03 -8.79
CA GLN A 173 -6.97 -10.49 -10.14
C GLN A 173 -5.90 -9.46 -10.49
N LEU A 174 -5.50 -8.62 -9.54
CA LEU A 174 -4.33 -7.76 -9.72
C LEU A 174 -3.07 -8.59 -9.98
N SER A 175 -2.85 -9.67 -9.21
CA SER A 175 -1.73 -10.59 -9.40
C SER A 175 -1.72 -11.19 -10.81
N ASN A 176 -2.88 -11.57 -11.36
CA ASN A 176 -2.98 -12.02 -12.76
C ASN A 176 -2.50 -10.94 -13.74
N MET A 177 -2.92 -9.68 -13.56
CA MET A 177 -2.50 -8.56 -14.42
C MET A 177 -1.00 -8.25 -14.28
N LEU A 178 -0.46 -8.30 -13.06
CA LEU A 178 0.97 -8.08 -12.80
C LEU A 178 1.84 -9.17 -13.45
N LEU A 179 1.47 -10.45 -13.30
CA LEU A 179 2.20 -11.57 -13.91
C LEU A 179 2.06 -11.58 -15.44
N PHE A 180 0.90 -11.17 -15.96
CA PHE A 180 0.72 -10.90 -17.38
C PHE A 180 1.70 -9.81 -17.85
N TYR A 181 1.76 -8.68 -17.16
CA TYR A 181 2.67 -7.57 -17.47
C TYR A 181 4.15 -8.01 -17.47
N GLU A 182 4.60 -8.72 -16.44
CA GLU A 182 5.97 -9.23 -16.32
C GLU A 182 6.36 -10.03 -17.57
N ARG A 183 5.50 -10.98 -17.97
CA ARG A 183 5.81 -11.82 -19.12
C ARG A 183 5.66 -11.08 -20.45
N ALA A 184 4.60 -10.30 -20.62
CA ALA A 184 4.30 -9.55 -21.84
C ALA A 184 5.40 -8.53 -22.19
N LYS A 185 6.00 -7.91 -21.17
CA LYS A 185 7.08 -6.92 -21.34
C LYS A 185 8.48 -7.48 -21.08
N ASN A 186 8.59 -8.77 -20.73
CA ASN A 186 9.83 -9.44 -20.35
C ASN A 186 10.59 -8.64 -19.27
N THR A 187 9.88 -8.31 -18.20
CA THR A 187 10.33 -7.50 -17.05
C THR A 187 9.87 -8.15 -15.74
N THR A 188 10.19 -7.53 -14.61
CA THR A 188 9.76 -7.97 -13.28
C THR A 188 9.11 -6.82 -12.53
N VAL A 189 8.00 -7.10 -11.85
CA VAL A 189 7.36 -6.15 -10.93
C VAL A 189 8.19 -6.08 -9.65
N ASN A 190 8.55 -4.87 -9.26
CA ASN A 190 9.33 -4.62 -8.05
C ASN A 190 8.41 -4.73 -6.83
N ARG A 191 8.58 -5.81 -6.05
CA ARG A 191 7.79 -6.06 -4.83
C ARG A 191 8.59 -5.58 -3.61
N ILE A 192 8.08 -4.57 -2.92
CA ILE A 192 8.75 -3.89 -1.80
C ILE A 192 8.08 -4.29 -0.50
N VAL A 193 8.78 -5.04 0.33
CA VAL A 193 8.30 -5.43 1.66
C VAL A 193 8.47 -4.26 2.64
N LYS A 194 7.44 -3.99 3.45
CA LYS A 194 7.48 -3.00 4.55
C LYS A 194 6.78 -3.52 5.82
N GLY A 195 6.94 -2.79 6.93
CA GLY A 195 6.22 -3.09 8.17
C GLY A 195 6.73 -4.29 8.96
N THR A 196 7.98 -4.71 8.75
CA THR A 196 8.56 -5.90 9.40
C THR A 196 9.09 -5.63 10.81
N ASP A 197 9.28 -4.37 11.18
CA ASP A 197 9.82 -3.99 12.48
C ASP A 197 8.76 -4.15 13.57
N LYS A 198 9.14 -4.85 14.64
CA LYS A 198 8.24 -5.12 15.76
C LYS A 198 7.75 -3.84 16.43
N PHE A 199 8.64 -2.86 16.63
CA PHE A 199 8.43 -1.73 17.54
C PHE A 199 8.19 -0.40 16.83
N SER A 200 7.86 -0.41 15.53
CA SER A 200 7.36 0.78 14.85
C SER A 200 6.37 0.42 13.75
N GLU A 201 5.32 1.23 13.64
CA GLU A 201 4.47 1.26 12.44
C GLU A 201 5.25 1.79 11.23
N MET A 202 4.84 1.39 10.03
CA MET A 202 5.40 1.84 8.75
C MET A 202 4.31 1.95 7.69
N TYR A 203 3.40 2.93 7.85
CA TYR A 203 2.39 3.23 6.84
C TYR A 203 3.03 3.61 5.50
N GLY A 204 3.94 4.59 5.50
CA GLY A 204 4.64 5.00 4.30
C GLY A 204 5.72 4.01 3.87
N ALA A 205 5.88 3.83 2.57
CA ALA A 205 6.80 2.83 1.99
C ALA A 205 8.30 3.15 2.12
N ILE A 206 8.67 4.31 2.69
CA ILE A 206 10.05 4.81 2.73
C ILE A 206 10.61 4.92 4.15
N LYS A 207 9.79 5.15 5.17
CA LYS A 207 10.29 5.16 6.56
C LYS A 207 9.20 4.81 7.54
N GLN A 208 9.66 4.24 8.66
CA GLN A 208 8.87 3.98 9.85
C GLN A 208 8.35 5.30 10.45
N GLU A 209 7.20 5.26 11.10
CA GLU A 209 6.62 6.42 11.81
C GLU A 209 7.54 6.91 12.93
N VAL A 210 8.25 6.00 13.61
CA VAL A 210 9.27 6.33 14.61
C VAL A 210 10.55 5.54 14.32
N VAL A 211 11.60 6.23 13.89
CA VAL A 211 12.93 5.65 13.71
C VAL A 211 13.62 5.53 15.07
N SER A 212 14.12 4.33 15.39
CA SER A 212 14.80 4.06 16.66
C SER A 212 15.92 3.03 16.49
N LYS A 213 16.58 2.64 17.60
CA LYS A 213 17.56 1.55 17.58
C LYS A 213 16.94 0.17 17.27
N TYR A 214 15.61 0.06 17.30
CA TYR A 214 14.87 -1.18 17.02
C TYR A 214 14.32 -1.24 15.59
N THR A 215 14.52 -0.20 14.79
CA THR A 215 14.07 -0.17 13.39
C THR A 215 15.19 -0.58 12.45
N SER A 216 14.86 -1.38 11.44
CA SER A 216 15.79 -1.70 10.36
C SER A 216 16.05 -0.49 9.47
N ASN A 217 17.28 -0.37 8.98
CA ASN A 217 17.60 0.56 7.91
C ASN A 217 17.11 -0.05 6.58
N ASN A 218 15.87 0.25 6.20
CA ASN A 218 15.28 -0.27 4.98
C ASN A 218 15.96 0.33 3.75
N SER A 219 16.21 -0.49 2.73
CA SER A 219 16.81 -0.02 1.48
C SER A 219 15.73 0.61 0.60
N HIS A 220 15.75 1.93 0.47
CA HIS A 220 14.83 2.68 -0.39
C HIS A 220 15.41 2.98 -1.77
N THR A 221 16.39 2.20 -2.23
CA THR A 221 17.09 2.45 -3.51
C THR A 221 16.15 2.51 -4.73
N TRP A 222 14.97 1.90 -4.64
CA TRP A 222 13.93 1.96 -5.66
C TRP A 222 13.39 3.39 -5.90
N ILE A 223 13.46 4.30 -4.91
CA ILE A 223 13.08 5.71 -5.12
C ILE A 223 14.07 6.40 -6.06
N TYR A 224 15.35 6.02 -6.01
CA TYR A 224 16.37 6.61 -6.87
C TYR A 224 16.24 6.17 -8.33
N THR A 225 15.62 5.02 -8.60
CA THR A 225 15.27 4.59 -9.97
C THR A 225 13.94 5.19 -10.42
N MET A 226 12.99 5.40 -9.52
CA MET A 226 11.67 5.92 -9.87
C MET A 226 11.69 7.37 -10.39
N LYS A 227 12.60 8.21 -9.90
CA LYS A 227 12.66 9.63 -10.30
C LYS A 227 12.89 9.87 -11.81
N ASP A 228 13.43 8.87 -12.51
CA ASP A 228 13.83 8.96 -13.92
C ASP A 228 12.67 8.72 -14.89
N TYR A 229 11.51 8.25 -14.41
CA TYR A 229 10.30 8.12 -15.22
C TYR A 229 9.68 9.50 -15.52
N ASP A 230 8.94 9.59 -16.63
CA ASP A 230 8.26 10.82 -17.05
C ASP A 230 7.02 11.10 -16.21
N LYS A 231 6.32 10.03 -15.82
CA LYS A 231 5.15 10.06 -14.94
C LYS A 231 5.20 8.89 -13.98
N ILE A 232 4.87 9.17 -12.73
CA ILE A 232 4.78 8.19 -11.65
C ILE A 232 3.34 8.20 -11.15
N TYR A 233 2.59 7.17 -11.51
CA TYR A 233 1.22 6.98 -11.07
C TYR A 233 1.19 6.26 -9.72
N ILE A 234 0.46 6.81 -8.75
CA ILE A 234 0.40 6.27 -7.38
C ILE A 234 -1.06 5.93 -7.06
N CYS A 235 -1.29 4.70 -6.62
CA CYS A 235 -2.60 4.15 -6.27
C CYS A 235 -2.47 3.07 -5.19
N GLY A 236 -3.58 2.46 -4.77
CA GLY A 236 -3.59 1.35 -3.81
C GLY A 236 -4.32 1.71 -2.52
N GLU A 237 -4.02 1.01 -1.42
CA GLU A 237 -4.78 1.10 -0.17
C GLU A 237 -3.87 1.30 1.06
N ALA A 238 -4.35 1.91 2.15
CA ALA A 238 -5.54 2.78 2.22
C ALA A 238 -5.18 4.24 1.89
N LYS A 239 -6.11 4.96 1.27
CA LYS A 239 -5.95 6.36 0.82
C LYS A 239 -5.48 7.30 1.93
N ASP A 240 -6.01 7.15 3.14
CA ASP A 240 -5.78 8.02 4.31
C ASP A 240 -4.63 7.56 5.23
N TYR A 241 -4.00 6.41 4.92
CA TYR A 241 -2.87 5.85 5.67
C TYR A 241 -1.69 5.58 4.73
N CYS A 242 -1.50 4.33 4.29
CA CYS A 242 -0.32 3.89 3.55
C CYS A 242 -0.09 4.69 2.27
N VAL A 243 -1.14 4.98 1.50
CA VAL A 243 -1.00 5.81 0.28
C VAL A 243 -0.59 7.23 0.65
N TYR A 244 -1.27 7.84 1.63
CA TYR A 244 -1.01 9.23 2.01
C TYR A 244 0.41 9.42 2.54
N GLU A 245 0.83 8.59 3.50
CA GLU A 245 2.18 8.67 4.06
C GLU A 245 3.24 8.31 3.01
N THR A 246 2.98 7.38 2.10
CA THR A 246 3.90 7.09 0.99
C THR A 246 4.06 8.31 0.07
N VAL A 247 2.97 8.96 -0.34
CA VAL A 247 3.03 10.17 -1.18
C VAL A 247 3.73 11.31 -0.45
N LYS A 248 3.43 11.52 0.84
CA LYS A 248 4.08 12.54 1.67
C LYS A 248 5.58 12.29 1.79
N GLN A 249 6.00 11.05 2.06
CA GLN A 249 7.42 10.69 2.12
C GLN A 249 8.12 10.89 0.77
N LEU A 250 7.51 10.50 -0.35
CA LEU A 250 8.03 10.80 -1.69
C LEU A 250 8.19 12.31 -1.91
N CYS A 251 7.24 13.12 -1.44
CA CYS A 251 7.34 14.58 -1.53
C CYS A 251 8.46 15.18 -0.66
N GLU A 252 8.80 14.55 0.46
CA GLU A 252 9.90 14.96 1.34
C GLU A 252 11.26 14.56 0.75
N GLU A 253 11.34 13.41 0.08
CA GLU A 253 12.57 12.91 -0.55
C GLU A 253 12.89 13.60 -1.88
N TYR A 254 11.88 13.98 -2.65
CA TYR A 254 12.06 14.50 -4.01
C TYR A 254 12.06 16.03 -4.12
N ASP A 255 12.93 16.53 -5.00
CA ASP A 255 12.88 17.94 -5.41
C ASP A 255 11.64 18.25 -6.27
N SER A 256 11.43 19.54 -6.57
CA SER A 256 10.25 20.00 -7.32
C SER A 256 10.16 19.45 -8.74
N SER A 257 11.28 19.08 -9.36
CA SER A 257 11.31 18.56 -10.74
C SER A 257 10.76 17.15 -10.83
N VAL A 258 10.97 16.34 -9.78
CA VAL A 258 10.43 14.98 -9.70
C VAL A 258 9.01 15.00 -9.12
N ARG A 259 8.72 15.88 -8.15
CA ARG A 259 7.37 16.02 -7.56
C ARG A 259 6.30 16.35 -8.59
N SER A 260 6.62 17.18 -9.60
CA SER A 260 5.68 17.51 -10.68
C SER A 260 5.31 16.32 -11.58
N LYS A 261 6.06 15.21 -11.47
CA LYS A 261 5.80 13.95 -12.19
C LYS A 261 4.98 12.95 -11.35
N LEU A 262 4.66 13.26 -10.10
CA LEU A 262 3.82 12.40 -9.26
C LEU A 262 2.34 12.64 -9.58
N TYR A 263 1.62 11.57 -9.91
CA TYR A 263 0.20 11.57 -10.23
C TYR A 263 -0.52 10.61 -9.28
N VAL A 264 -1.19 11.15 -8.27
CA VAL A 264 -2.01 10.34 -7.34
C VAL A 264 -3.37 10.11 -7.98
N MET A 265 -3.71 8.84 -8.18
CA MET A 265 -4.96 8.40 -8.78
C MET A 265 -6.03 8.33 -7.68
N MET A 266 -6.72 9.44 -7.45
CA MET A 266 -7.61 9.65 -6.30
C MET A 266 -8.84 8.73 -6.29
N ASN A 267 -9.23 8.24 -7.47
CA ASN A 267 -10.27 7.23 -7.63
C ASN A 267 -9.70 5.81 -7.71
N CYS A 268 -8.42 5.57 -7.46
CA CYS A 268 -7.83 4.22 -7.40
C CYS A 268 -7.25 3.93 -6.03
N CYS A 269 -7.86 4.52 -5.01
CA CYS A 269 -7.60 4.32 -3.60
C CYS A 269 -8.92 4.55 -2.86
N SER A 270 -9.10 3.94 -1.70
CA SER A 270 -10.24 4.18 -0.81
C SER A 270 -9.79 4.50 0.62
N SER A 271 -10.57 5.31 1.35
CA SER A 271 -10.22 5.68 2.73
C SER A 271 -10.84 4.70 3.72
N ILE A 272 -10.15 4.41 4.81
CA ILE A 272 -10.75 3.71 5.96
C ILE A 272 -11.63 4.68 6.75
N GLY A 273 -11.14 5.91 6.95
CA GLY A 273 -11.82 6.98 7.68
C GLY A 273 -12.67 7.91 6.81
N ASP A 274 -12.79 9.16 7.26
CA ASP A 274 -13.58 10.20 6.61
C ASP A 274 -12.97 10.65 5.27
N GLU A 275 -13.66 10.33 4.18
CA GLU A 275 -13.22 10.63 2.82
C GLU A 275 -13.08 12.14 2.54
N ILE A 276 -13.92 12.98 3.12
CA ILE A 276 -13.87 14.43 2.91
C ILE A 276 -12.57 14.98 3.55
N LYS A 277 -12.28 14.57 4.79
CA LYS A 277 -11.05 14.96 5.47
C LYS A 277 -9.81 14.44 4.74
N CYS A 278 -9.85 13.20 4.26
CA CYS A 278 -8.78 12.62 3.46
C CYS A 278 -8.52 13.45 2.19
N ASN A 279 -9.56 13.75 1.41
CA ASN A 279 -9.45 14.53 0.18
C ASN A 279 -8.94 15.96 0.43
N LEU A 280 -9.29 16.58 1.56
CA LEU A 280 -8.73 17.89 1.96
C LEU A 280 -7.22 17.80 2.23
N LYS A 281 -6.75 16.76 2.95
CA LYS A 281 -5.31 16.55 3.17
C LYS A 281 -4.53 16.40 1.87
N TYR A 282 -5.07 15.69 0.88
CA TYR A 282 -4.43 15.58 -0.44
C TYR A 282 -4.38 16.92 -1.19
N LYS A 283 -5.44 17.73 -1.13
CA LYS A 283 -5.45 19.07 -1.73
C LYS A 283 -4.39 19.98 -1.10
N GLU A 284 -4.22 19.91 0.22
CA GLU A 284 -3.16 20.63 0.93
C GLU A 284 -1.77 20.14 0.54
N LEU A 285 -1.59 18.82 0.44
CA LEU A 285 -0.33 18.21 0.02
C LEU A 285 0.03 18.61 -1.42
N SER A 286 -0.93 18.57 -2.34
CA SER A 286 -0.79 19.04 -3.72
C SER A 286 -0.42 20.52 -3.79
N LYS A 287 -1.12 21.38 -3.04
CA LYS A 287 -0.79 22.82 -2.95
C LYS A 287 0.62 23.07 -2.41
N LYS A 288 1.06 22.29 -1.42
CA LYS A 288 2.37 22.44 -0.77
C LYS A 288 3.50 21.93 -1.66
N TYR A 289 3.33 20.79 -2.31
CA TYR A 289 4.41 20.07 -2.96
C TYR A 289 4.38 20.08 -4.49
N GLY A 290 3.27 20.51 -5.11
CA GLY A 290 3.11 20.57 -6.56
C GLY A 290 2.86 19.22 -7.22
N ILE A 291 2.35 18.23 -6.47
CA ILE A 291 1.94 16.93 -7.02
C ILE A 291 0.59 17.02 -7.73
N ASN A 292 0.34 16.11 -8.67
CA ASN A 292 -0.90 16.07 -9.44
C ASN A 292 -1.89 15.09 -8.78
N LEU A 293 -3.13 15.54 -8.61
CA LEU A 293 -4.25 14.69 -8.20
C LEU A 293 -5.12 14.47 -9.43
N ILE A 294 -5.39 13.21 -9.78
CA ILE A 294 -6.16 12.85 -10.98
C ILE A 294 -7.23 11.82 -10.66
N GLU A 295 -8.24 11.75 -11.52
CA GLU A 295 -9.20 10.67 -11.61
C GLU A 295 -9.08 10.08 -13.02
N ILE A 296 -9.16 8.75 -13.13
CA ILE A 296 -9.04 8.01 -14.41
C ILE A 296 -10.34 7.31 -14.80
#